data_AF-A0A6V8PTN4-F1
#
_entry.id   AF-A0A6V8PTN4-F1
#
_cell.length_a   1.000
_cell.length_b   1.000
_cell.length_c   1.000
_cell.angle_alpha   90.00
_cell.angle_beta   90.00
_cell.angle_gamma   90.00
#
_symmetry.space_group_name_H-M   'P 1'
#
loop_
_entity.id
_entity.type
_entity.pdbx_description
1 polymer ?
#
loop_
_entity_poly.entity_id
_entity_poly.type
_entity_poly.pdbx_seq_one_letter_code
_entity_poly.pdbx_strand_id
1 'polypeptide(L)'
;NQLPPHCSSLTYHLRQLAPHLGLPLVATNNVHYLKAEDYPLHELLISIRKIERVGQSKPPRLNAEYYLKSPAQMQRLFRNYPQALANSLLLSQECSLELGLLKLDVLVKDAGLPGGGWGVG
;
A
#
# COMPACT_ATOMS: atom_id res chain seq x y z
N ASN A 1 -19.01 -8.31 -8.40
CA ASN A 1 -18.20 -7.18 -7.92
C ASN A 1 -17.64 -7.55 -6.56
N GLN A 2 -16.48 -8.22 -6.53
CA GLN A 2 -16.02 -9.01 -5.37
C GLN A 2 -14.98 -8.23 -4.55
N LEU A 3 -15.48 -7.38 -3.65
CA LEU A 3 -14.84 -7.22 -2.35
C LEU A 3 -14.85 -8.60 -1.64
N PRO A 4 -13.90 -8.91 -0.74
CA PRO A 4 -13.85 -10.23 -0.11
C PRO A 4 -15.23 -10.64 0.47
N PRO A 5 -15.66 -11.91 0.30
CA PRO A 5 -17.04 -12.40 0.51
C PRO A 5 -17.52 -12.47 1.98
N HIS A 6 -16.90 -11.71 2.87
CA HIS A 6 -17.30 -11.53 4.26
C HIS A 6 -17.18 -10.01 4.54
N CYS A 7 -18.19 -9.16 4.51
CA CYS A 7 -19.60 -9.31 4.79
C CYS A 7 -20.30 -8.10 4.12
N SER A 8 -21.18 -8.31 3.13
CA SER A 8 -21.97 -7.21 2.52
C SER A 8 -22.72 -6.40 3.59
N SER A 9 -23.10 -7.06 4.68
CA SER A 9 -23.70 -6.47 5.88
C SER A 9 -22.74 -5.52 6.63
N LEU A 10 -21.46 -5.84 6.78
CA LEU A 10 -20.50 -4.94 7.45
C LEU A 10 -20.31 -3.65 6.64
N THR A 11 -20.02 -3.75 5.34
CA THR A 11 -19.88 -2.59 4.48
C THR A 11 -21.17 -1.76 4.45
N TYR A 12 -22.33 -2.42 4.43
CA TYR A 12 -23.63 -1.76 4.53
C TYR A 12 -23.78 -1.00 5.86
N HIS A 13 -23.52 -1.63 7.01
CA HIS A 13 -23.62 -0.98 8.32
C HIS A 13 -22.64 0.17 8.48
N LEU A 14 -21.38 0.01 8.05
CA LEU A 14 -20.40 1.11 8.08
C LEU A 14 -20.85 2.29 7.22
N ARG A 15 -21.46 2.02 6.06
CA ARG A 15 -22.05 3.05 5.20
C ARG A 15 -23.24 3.74 5.86
N GLN A 16 -24.08 3.01 6.59
CA GLN A 16 -25.20 3.62 7.32
C GLN A 16 -24.70 4.46 8.51
N LEU A 17 -23.64 4.03 9.19
CA LEU A 17 -23.08 4.72 10.35
C LEU A 17 -22.36 6.02 9.97
N ALA A 18 -21.66 6.05 8.83
CA ALA A 18 -20.83 7.19 8.43
C ALA A 18 -21.60 8.55 8.40
N PRO A 19 -22.81 8.66 7.81
CA PRO A 19 -23.62 9.87 7.89
C PRO A 19 -24.02 10.28 9.32
N HIS A 20 -24.33 9.31 10.19
CA HIS A 20 -24.67 9.59 11.59
C HIS A 20 -23.50 10.19 12.39
N LEU A 21 -22.26 9.93 11.95
CA LEU A 21 -21.04 10.46 12.54
C LEU A 21 -20.45 11.65 11.77
N GLY A 22 -21.06 12.06 10.66
CA GLY A 22 -20.52 13.11 9.78
C GLY A 22 -19.19 12.74 9.12
N LEU A 23 -18.90 11.45 8.94
CA LEU A 23 -17.63 10.97 8.38
C LEU A 23 -17.73 10.68 6.88
N PRO A 24 -16.79 11.14 6.05
CA PRO A 24 -16.73 10.77 4.64
C PRO A 24 -16.24 9.33 4.47
N LEU A 25 -16.83 8.60 3.51
CA LEU A 25 -16.35 7.27 3.12
C LEU A 25 -15.14 7.39 2.20
N VAL A 26 -14.19 6.46 2.32
CA VAL A 26 -12.96 6.40 1.49
C VAL A 26 -12.80 4.99 0.94
N ALA A 27 -12.50 4.87 -0.35
CA ALA A 27 -12.31 3.59 -1.02
C ALA A 27 -10.85 3.11 -0.94
N THR A 28 -10.65 1.85 -0.54
CA THR A 28 -9.33 1.20 -0.46
C THR A 28 -9.40 -0.23 -1.00
N ASN A 29 -8.26 -0.79 -1.45
CA ASN A 29 -8.18 -2.18 -1.94
C ASN A 29 -7.34 -3.10 -1.03
N ASN A 30 -6.82 -2.60 0.10
CA ASN A 30 -5.97 -3.38 1.02
C ASN A 30 -4.81 -4.07 0.28
N VAL A 31 -3.99 -3.31 -0.45
CA VAL A 31 -2.95 -3.86 -1.35
C VAL A 31 -1.84 -4.54 -0.54
N HIS A 32 -1.48 -5.78 -0.92
CA HIS A 32 -0.39 -6.58 -0.35
C HIS A 32 0.72 -6.90 -1.36
N TYR A 33 0.41 -6.84 -2.65
CA TYR A 33 1.35 -7.11 -3.74
C TYR A 33 1.06 -6.20 -4.93
N LEU A 34 1.98 -6.12 -5.89
CA LEU A 34 1.89 -5.12 -6.95
C LEU A 34 0.93 -5.57 -8.06
N LYS A 35 1.12 -6.77 -8.60
CA LYS A 35 0.35 -7.31 -9.73
C LYS A 35 -0.40 -8.58 -9.34
N ALA A 36 -1.47 -8.89 -10.06
CA ALA A 36 -2.25 -10.11 -9.82
C ALA A 36 -1.39 -11.40 -9.92
N GLU A 37 -0.40 -11.42 -10.82
CA GLU A 37 0.54 -12.53 -11.01
C GLU A 37 1.47 -12.79 -9.80
N ASP A 38 1.60 -11.82 -8.88
CA ASP A 38 2.45 -11.94 -7.68
C ASP A 38 1.79 -12.74 -6.55
N TYR A 39 0.53 -13.18 -6.73
CA TYR A 39 -0.20 -13.95 -5.72
C TYR A 39 0.54 -15.19 -5.20
N PRO A 40 1.19 -16.04 -6.04
CA PRO A 40 1.92 -17.21 -5.54
C PRO A 40 3.08 -16.84 -4.62
N LEU A 41 3.77 -15.72 -4.88
CA LEU A 41 4.84 -15.23 -4.02
C LEU A 41 4.27 -14.78 -2.66
N HIS A 42 3.15 -14.07 -2.67
CA HIS A 42 2.47 -13.65 -1.45
C HIS A 42 2.00 -14.87 -0.61
N GLU A 43 1.45 -15.91 -1.23
CA GLU A 43 1.09 -17.15 -0.52
C GLU A 43 2.30 -17.87 0.08
N LEU A 44 3.42 -17.92 -0.65
CA LEU A 44 4.66 -18.49 -0.14
C LEU A 44 5.13 -17.74 1.11
N LEU A 45 5.14 -16.40 1.09
CA LEU A 45 5.53 -15.57 2.23
C LEU A 45 4.60 -15.77 3.44
N ILE A 46 3.29 -15.91 3.22
CA ILE A 46 2.34 -16.24 4.29
C ILE A 46 2.65 -17.62 4.88
N SER A 47 2.92 -18.61 4.04
CA SER A 47 3.17 -19.99 4.47
C SER A 47 4.45 -20.07 5.30
N ILE A 48 5.50 -19.36 4.90
CA ILE A 48 6.75 -19.21 5.68
C ILE A 48 6.44 -18.61 7.06
N ARG A 49 5.70 -17.49 7.10
CA ARG A 49 5.34 -16.83 8.35
C ARG A 49 4.56 -17.73 9.31
N LYS A 50 3.71 -18.61 8.77
CA LYS A 50 2.89 -19.54 9.56
C LYS A 50 3.59 -20.85 9.91
N ILE A 51 4.76 -21.13 9.34
CA ILE A 51 5.44 -22.43 9.45
C ILE A 51 4.51 -23.54 8.94
N GLU A 52 3.89 -23.30 7.79
CA GLU A 52 2.95 -24.21 7.12
C GLU A 52 3.40 -24.51 5.69
N ARG A 53 2.92 -25.62 5.11
CA ARG A 53 3.14 -25.91 3.69
C ARG A 53 2.30 -24.95 2.83
N VAL A 54 2.83 -24.59 1.66
CA VAL A 54 2.08 -23.82 0.65
C VAL A 54 0.80 -24.57 0.29
N GLY A 55 -0.33 -23.85 0.25
CA GLY A 55 -1.66 -24.42 0.02
C GLY A 55 -2.37 -25.00 1.25
N GLN A 56 -1.69 -25.17 2.39
CA GLN A 56 -2.33 -25.54 3.67
C GLN A 56 -2.82 -24.32 4.45
N SER A 57 -2.12 -23.20 4.30
CA SER A 57 -2.61 -21.91 4.79
C SER A 57 -3.89 -21.56 4.03
N LYS A 58 -5.06 -21.81 4.62
CA LYS A 58 -6.28 -21.14 4.17
C LYS A 58 -6.00 -19.64 4.23
N PRO A 59 -5.95 -18.92 3.09
CA PRO A 59 -5.81 -17.48 3.17
C PRO A 59 -7.01 -16.99 4.02
N PRO A 60 -6.80 -16.05 4.96
CA PRO A 60 -7.88 -15.54 5.78
C PRO A 60 -8.99 -14.86 4.96
N ARG A 61 -8.80 -14.69 3.64
CA ARG A 61 -9.75 -14.07 2.72
C ARG A 61 -9.69 -14.74 1.35
N LEU A 62 -10.88 -15.08 0.82
CA LEU A 62 -11.16 -15.99 -0.29
C LEU A 62 -10.62 -15.64 -1.70
N ASN A 63 -9.83 -14.59 -1.93
CA ASN A 63 -9.48 -14.17 -3.30
C ASN A 63 -8.10 -13.51 -3.48
N ALA A 64 -7.49 -13.76 -4.64
CA ALA A 64 -6.21 -13.21 -5.10
C ALA A 64 -6.30 -11.73 -5.58
N GLU A 65 -7.10 -10.92 -4.88
CA GLU A 65 -7.52 -9.58 -5.32
C GLU A 65 -6.76 -8.44 -4.61
N TYR A 66 -5.72 -8.75 -3.83
CA TYR A 66 -4.95 -7.78 -3.05
C TYR A 66 -3.78 -7.15 -3.83
N TYR A 67 -3.85 -7.14 -5.16
CA TYR A 67 -2.89 -6.42 -5.99
C TYR A 67 -3.24 -4.93 -6.11
N LEU A 68 -2.30 -4.12 -6.61
CA LEU A 68 -2.57 -2.72 -6.92
C LEU A 68 -3.43 -2.61 -8.18
N LYS A 69 -4.74 -2.42 -7.98
CA LYS A 69 -5.71 -2.29 -9.06
C LYS A 69 -5.56 -0.98 -9.83
N SER A 70 -5.83 -1.02 -11.13
CA SER A 70 -5.90 0.18 -11.95
C SER A 70 -7.09 1.07 -11.56
N PRO A 71 -7.06 2.37 -11.88
CA PRO A 71 -8.18 3.27 -11.62
C PRO A 71 -9.50 2.76 -12.21
N ALA A 72 -9.48 2.20 -13.42
CA ALA A 72 -10.66 1.65 -14.08
C ALA A 72 -11.23 0.43 -13.35
N GLN A 73 -10.37 -0.43 -12.80
CA GLN A 73 -10.81 -1.57 -11.97
C GLN A 73 -11.45 -1.08 -10.67
N MET A 74 -10.85 -0.06 -10.02
CA MET A 74 -11.41 0.56 -8.81
C MET A 74 -12.76 1.24 -9.08
N GLN A 75 -12.89 1.98 -10.17
CA GLN A 75 -14.16 2.57 -10.61
C GLN A 75 -15.25 1.52 -10.80
N ARG A 76 -14.92 0.38 -11.45
CA ARG A 76 -15.88 -0.72 -11.61
C ARG A 76 -16.30 -1.31 -10.26
N LEU A 77 -15.36 -1.53 -9.34
CA LEU A 77 -15.64 -2.09 -8.01
C LEU A 77 -16.51 -1.17 -7.16
N PHE A 78 -16.20 0.12 -7.15
CA PHE A 78 -16.86 1.15 -6.35
C PHE A 78 -17.89 1.96 -7.15
N ARG A 79 -18.45 1.41 -8.23
CA ARG A 79 -19.43 2.11 -9.09
C ARG A 79 -20.66 2.65 -8.33
N ASN A 80 -21.05 1.98 -7.25
CA ASN A 80 -22.17 2.38 -6.40
C ASN A 80 -21.78 3.47 -5.39
N TYR A 81 -20.49 3.78 -5.26
CA TYR A 81 -19.91 4.69 -4.28
C TYR A 81 -18.82 5.60 -4.90
N PRO A 82 -19.13 6.37 -5.94
CA PRO A 82 -18.14 7.20 -6.63
C PRO A 82 -17.51 8.26 -5.71
N GLN A 83 -18.26 8.76 -4.73
CA GLN A 83 -17.75 9.71 -3.73
C GLN A 83 -16.63 9.10 -2.88
N ALA A 84 -16.66 7.79 -2.60
CA ALA A 84 -15.59 7.16 -1.83
C ALA A 84 -14.26 7.16 -2.58
N LEU A 85 -14.28 7.06 -3.92
CA LEU A 85 -13.09 7.19 -4.76
C LEU A 85 -12.60 8.65 -4.82
N ALA A 86 -13.54 9.60 -4.96
CA ALA A 86 -13.20 11.03 -4.97
C ALA A 86 -12.53 11.44 -3.64
N ASN A 87 -13.08 10.99 -2.51
CA ASN A 87 -12.52 11.25 -1.19
C ASN A 87 -11.13 10.63 -1.01
N SER A 88 -10.85 9.45 -1.59
CA SER A 88 -9.50 8.88 -1.58
C SER A 88 -8.49 9.80 -2.27
N LEU A 89 -8.87 10.42 -3.39
CA LEU A 89 -8.01 11.37 -4.11
C LEU A 89 -7.81 12.65 -3.29
N LEU A 90 -8.90 13.24 -2.78
CA LEU A 90 -8.83 14.44 -1.94
C LEU A 90 -7.93 14.20 -0.73
N LEU A 91 -8.15 13.09 0.00
CA LEU A 91 -7.32 12.74 1.15
C LEU A 91 -5.85 12.61 0.78
N SER A 92 -5.53 11.99 -0.37
CA SER A 92 -4.15 11.87 -0.83
C SER A 92 -3.47 13.21 -1.14
N GLN A 93 -4.24 14.21 -1.59
CA GLN A 93 -3.74 15.55 -1.90
C GLN A 93 -3.48 16.37 -0.62
N GLU A 94 -4.30 16.15 0.42
CA GLU A 94 -4.14 16.80 1.72
C GLU A 94 -3.00 16.18 2.56
N CYS A 95 -2.61 14.93 2.28
CA CYS A 95 -1.49 14.27 2.93
C CYS A 95 -0.14 14.83 2.46
N SER A 96 0.27 15.96 3.02
CA SER A 96 1.64 16.49 2.88
C SER A 96 2.51 16.05 4.06
N LEU A 97 3.52 15.22 3.78
CA LEU A 97 4.51 14.79 4.77
C LEU A 97 5.90 14.88 4.16
N GLU A 98 6.71 15.78 4.71
CA GLU A 98 8.14 15.84 4.40
C GLU A 98 8.90 15.03 5.44
N LEU A 99 9.35 13.84 5.05
CA LEU A 99 10.30 13.08 5.85
C LEU A 99 11.68 13.68 5.60
N GLY A 100 12.34 14.21 6.63
CA GLY A 100 13.71 14.71 6.60
C GLY A 100 14.76 13.62 6.38
N LEU A 101 14.56 12.78 5.36
CA LEU A 101 15.42 11.68 4.99
C LEU A 101 16.60 12.28 4.22
N LEU A 102 17.77 12.21 4.85
CA LEU A 102 19.06 12.63 4.31
C LEU A 102 19.07 14.09 3.83
N LYS A 103 19.05 15.05 4.76
CA LYS A 103 20.01 16.15 4.61
C LYS A 103 21.40 15.52 4.71
N LEU A 104 21.92 15.05 3.59
CA LEU A 104 23.34 14.81 3.45
C LEU A 104 23.95 16.21 3.40
N ASP A 105 24.13 16.82 4.58
CA ASP A 105 25.12 17.87 4.73
C ASP A 105 26.43 17.15 4.46
N VAL A 106 26.82 17.08 3.18
CA VAL A 106 28.15 16.67 2.79
C VAL A 106 29.03 17.75 3.39
N LEU A 107 29.48 17.52 4.62
CA LEU A 107 30.67 18.15 5.15
C LEU A 107 31.81 17.62 4.28
N VAL A 108 31.96 18.20 3.09
CA VAL A 108 33.25 18.24 2.42
C VAL A 108 34.12 19.08 3.35
N LYS A 109 34.68 18.44 4.37
CA LYS A 109 35.92 18.94 4.95
C LYS A 109 36.89 18.83 3.80
N ASP A 110 37.21 19.97 3.19
CA ASP A 110 38.42 20.12 2.40
C ASP A 110 39.58 19.68 3.30
N ALA A 111 39.93 18.40 3.22
CA ALA A 111 41.19 17.92 3.71
C ALA A 111 42.21 18.54 2.77
N GLY A 112 42.68 19.73 3.13
CA GLY A 112 43.88 20.32 2.55
C GLY A 112 44.99 19.29 2.66
N LEU A 113 45.24 18.57 1.56
CA LEU A 113 46.37 17.68 1.44
C LEU A 113 47.59 18.57 1.26
N PRO A 114 48.55 18.60 2.21
CA PRO A 114 49.81 19.27 1.95
C PRO A 114 50.51 18.51 0.82
N GLY A 115 50.94 19.25 -0.20
CA GLY A 115 51.77 18.72 -1.27
C GLY A 115 52.99 18.01 -0.69
N GLY A 116 53.00 16.69 -0.77
CA GLY A 116 54.09 15.84 -0.31
C GLY A 116 54.51 14.92 -1.43
N GLY A 117 55.61 15.28 -2.10
CA GLY A 117 56.23 14.43 -3.11
C GLY A 117 56.73 13.14 -2.48
N TRP A 118 56.49 12.04 -3.16
CA TRP A 118 57.21 10.79 -2.98
C TRP A 118 57.57 10.26 -4.36
N GLY A 119 58.76 10.64 -4.80
CA GLY A 119 59.47 9.89 -5.82
C GLY A 119 60.05 8.62 -5.21
N VAL A 120 59.93 7.52 -5.94
CA VAL A 120 60.76 6.30 -5.98
C VAL A 120 60.25 5.53 -7.20
N GLY A 121 61.04 4.97 -8.10
CA GLY A 121 62.46 4.72 -8.25
C GLY A 121 62.57 3.81 -9.47
#